data_AF-A0A0S8GMH4-F1
#
_entry.id   AF-A0A0S8GMH4-F1
#
_cell.length_a   1.000
_cell.length_b   1.000
_cell.length_c   1.000
_cell.angle_alpha   90.00
_cell.angle_beta   90.00
_cell.angle_gamma   90.00
#
_symmetry.space_group_name_H-M   'P 1'
#
loop_
_entity.id
_entity.type
_entity.pdbx_description
1 polymer ?
#
loop_
_entity_poly.entity_id
_entity_poly.type
_entity_poly.pdbx_seq_one_letter_code
_entity_poly.pdbx_strand_id
1 'polypeptide(L)' 'MTSLTASEARAQLYRLLDQAADSHEPIQITGRRNNAVLISEEDWRAINETLYLLSIPGMRESIREGLKTPVDKCAKKLNW' A
#
# COMPACT_ATOMS: atom_id res chain seq x y z
N MET A 1 -9.58 3.99 9.53
CA MET A 1 -9.61 5.21 8.69
C MET A 1 -10.10 6.40 9.50
N THR A 2 -9.15 7.21 9.98
CA THR A 2 -9.44 8.47 10.66
C THR A 2 -9.81 9.53 9.61
N SER A 3 -10.79 10.38 9.91
CA SER A 3 -11.22 11.48 9.05
C SER A 3 -11.07 12.80 9.78
N LEU A 4 -10.51 13.80 9.11
CA LEU A 4 -10.32 15.14 9.64
C LEU A 4 -10.50 16.20 8.56
N THR A 5 -10.70 17.45 8.96
CA THR A 5 -10.84 18.57 8.02
C THR A 5 -9.50 19.01 7.47
N ALA A 6 -9.49 19.66 6.30
CA ALA A 6 -8.27 20.24 5.72
C ALA A 6 -7.58 21.25 6.67
N SER A 7 -8.37 21.99 7.47
CA SER A 7 -7.84 22.94 8.46
C SER A 7 -7.08 22.23 9.58
N GLU A 8 -7.65 21.15 10.11
CA GLU A 8 -7.00 20.31 11.12
C GLU A 8 -5.77 19.62 10.54
N ALA A 9 -5.84 19.13 9.30
CA ALA A 9 -4.72 18.45 8.64
C ALA A 9 -3.51 19.38 8.51
N ARG A 10 -3.77 20.61 8.07
CA ARG A 10 -2.73 21.64 7.93
C ARG A 10 -2.04 21.96 9.26
N ALA A 11 -2.79 22.00 10.36
CA ALA A 11 -2.24 22.34 11.67
C ALA A 11 -1.31 21.25 12.24
N GLN A 12 -1.42 20.01 11.77
CA GLN A 12 -0.72 18.86 12.35
C GLN A 12 -0.06 17.97 11.28
N LEU A 13 0.28 18.53 10.12
CA LEU A 13 0.71 17.76 8.95
C LEU A 13 1.89 16.83 9.24
N TYR A 14 2.94 17.32 9.93
CA TYR A 14 4.10 16.50 10.29
C TYR A 14 3.71 15.28 11.12
N ARG A 15 2.86 15.46 12.14
CA ARG A 15 2.34 14.35 12.96
C ARG A 15 1.55 13.34 12.13
N LEU A 16 0.79 13.80 11.13
CA LEU A 16 0.02 12.91 10.26
C LEU A 16 0.90 12.13 9.29
N LEU A 17 2.04 12.69 8.86
CA LEU A 17 3.03 11.96 8.06
C LEU A 17 3.63 10.81 8.86
N ASP A 18 4.09 11.09 10.08
CA ASP A 18 4.63 10.07 11.00
C ASP A 18 3.56 9.01 11.29
N GLN A 19 2.33 9.44 11.60
CA GLN A 19 1.23 8.52 11.86
C GLN A 19 0.91 7.63 10.65
N ALA A 20 0.87 8.18 9.44
CA ALA A 20 0.60 7.40 8.23
C ALA A 20 1.70 6.38 7.95
N ALA A 21 2.98 6.76 8.18
CA ALA A 21 4.12 5.88 8.02
C ALA A 21 4.16 4.75 9.06
N ASP A 22 3.88 5.07 10.33
CA ASP A 22 3.99 4.09 11.43
C ASP A 22 2.79 3.13 11.47
N SER A 23 1.57 3.62 11.21
CA SER A 23 0.37 2.81 11.35
C SER A 23 -0.04 2.10 10.06
N HIS A 24 0.50 2.50 8.90
CA HIS A 24 0.06 2.04 7.57
C HIS A 24 -1.47 2.13 7.37
N GLU A 25 -2.10 3.12 8.02
CA GLU A 25 -3.53 3.36 7.87
C GLU A 25 -3.78 4.63 7.04
N PRO A 26 -4.67 4.56 6.03
CA PRO A 26 -5.05 5.75 5.29
C PRO A 26 -5.83 6.73 6.19
N ILE A 27 -5.54 8.02 6.00
CA ILE A 27 -6.18 9.12 6.69
C ILE A 27 -6.97 9.94 5.66
N GLN A 28 -8.27 10.10 5.88
CA GLN A 28 -9.11 10.91 5.00
C GLN A 28 -9.06 12.38 5.42
N ILE A 29 -8.77 13.25 4.47
CA ILE A 29 -8.81 14.71 4.65
C ILE A 29 -10.03 15.25 3.89
N THR A 30 -10.94 15.87 4.64
CA THR A 30 -12.18 16.44 4.11
C THR A 30 -12.03 17.94 3.88
N GLY A 31 -12.23 18.37 2.64
CA GLY A 31 -12.20 19.78 2.26
C GLY A 31 -13.59 20.31 1.99
N ARG A 32 -13.72 21.64 1.85
CA ARG A 32 -15.00 22.27 1.49
C ARG A 32 -15.50 21.91 0.08
N ARG A 33 -14.58 21.57 -0.83
CA ARG A 33 -14.87 21.27 -2.24
C ARG A 33 -14.60 19.81 -2.59
N ASN A 34 -13.47 19.29 -2.13
CA ASN A 34 -12.98 17.95 -2.47
C ASN A 34 -12.39 17.29 -1.22
N ASN A 35 -12.33 15.98 -1.24
CA ASN A 35 -11.64 15.16 -0.23
C ASN A 35 -10.35 14.60 -0.82
N ALA A 36 -9.41 14.26 0.06
CA ALA A 36 -8.17 13.57 -0.28
C ALA A 36 -7.89 12.48 0.73
N VAL A 37 -6.96 11.58 0.40
CA VAL A 37 -6.45 10.55 1.31
C VAL A 37 -4.95 10.76 1.44
N LEU A 38 -4.47 10.83 2.67
CA LEU A 38 -3.06 10.75 3.00
C LEU A 38 -2.73 9.29 3.32
N ILE A 39 -1.68 8.79 2.67
CA ILE A 39 -1.09 7.46 2.87
C ILE A 39 0.42 7.62 2.99
N SER A 40 1.09 6.64 3.58
CA SER A 40 2.55 6.62 3.56
C SER A 40 3.08 6.46 2.13
N GLU A 41 4.31 6.90 1.93
CA GLU A 41 4.99 6.77 0.64
C GLU A 41 5.22 5.29 0.28
N GLU A 42 5.56 4.48 1.27
CA GLU A 42 5.74 3.03 1.14
C GLU A 42 4.44 2.35 0.70
N ASP A 43 3.32 2.65 1.35
CA ASP A 43 2.02 2.06 0.99
C ASP A 43 1.61 2.48 -0.43
N TRP A 44 1.87 3.73 -0.81
CA TRP A 44 1.62 4.18 -2.18
C TRP A 44 2.44 3.40 -3.21
N ARG A 45 3.72 3.15 -2.94
CA ARG A 45 4.56 2.30 -3.80
C ARG A 45 4.04 0.87 -3.86
N ALA A 46 3.70 0.27 -2.72
CA ALA A 46 3.18 -1.09 -2.64
C ALA A 46 1.87 -1.27 -3.41
N ILE A 47 0.97 -0.27 -3.34
CA ILE A 47 -0.27 -0.24 -4.14
C ILE A 47 0.05 -0.21 -5.63
N ASN A 48 0.96 0.67 -6.07
CA ASN A 48 1.35 0.76 -7.48
C ASN A 48 2.03 -0.52 -7.99
N GLU A 49 2.91 -1.12 -7.19
CA GLU A 49 3.55 -2.40 -7.51
C GLU A 49 2.50 -3.51 -7.62
N THR A 50 1.57 -3.59 -6.68
CA THR A 50 0.48 -4.57 -6.72
C THR A 50 -0.36 -4.39 -7.99
N LEU A 51 -0.74 -3.16 -8.33
CA LEU A 51 -1.49 -2.87 -9.56
C LEU A 51 -0.69 -3.24 -10.80
N TYR A 52 0.61 -2.96 -10.81
CA TYR A 52 1.51 -3.36 -11.89
C TYR A 52 1.56 -4.88 -12.06
N LEU A 53 1.79 -5.63 -10.99
CA LEU A 53 1.83 -7.10 -11.02
C LEU A 53 0.49 -7.68 -11.50
N LEU A 54 -0.63 -7.15 -11.01
CA LEU A 54 -1.96 -7.58 -11.43
C LEU A 54 -2.30 -7.23 -12.89
N SER A 55 -1.61 -6.26 -13.49
CA SER A 55 -1.76 -5.92 -14.91
C SER A 55 -1.12 -6.94 -15.84
N ILE A 56 -0.19 -7.76 -15.33
CA ILE A 56 0.51 -8.79 -16.12
C ILE A 56 -0.37 -10.06 -16.17
N PRO A 57 -0.78 -10.54 -17.36
CA PRO A 57 -1.60 -11.74 -17.48
C PRO A 57 -0.99 -12.97 -16.80
N GLY A 58 -1.78 -13.67 -15.98
CA GLY A 58 -1.35 -14.87 -15.26
C GLY A 58 -0.43 -14.64 -14.05
N MET A 59 0.01 -13.40 -13.81
CA MET A 59 0.93 -13.08 -12.71
C MET A 59 0.28 -13.30 -11.34
N ARG A 60 -0.99 -12.93 -11.18
CA ARG A 60 -1.73 -13.15 -9.94
C ARG A 60 -1.77 -14.63 -9.57
N GLU A 61 -2.11 -15.47 -10.54
CA GLU A 61 -2.23 -16.92 -10.38
C GLU A 61 -0.87 -17.52 -10.02
N SER A 62 0.19 -17.14 -10.74
CA SER A 62 1.57 -17.54 -10.48
C SER A 62 2.02 -17.19 -9.05
N ILE A 63 1.80 -15.95 -8.59
CA ILE A 63 2.14 -15.52 -7.23
C ILE A 63 1.36 -16.34 -6.19
N ARG A 64 0.05 -16.56 -6.40
CA ARG A 64 -0.78 -17.32 -5.47
C ARG A 64 -0.42 -18.81 -5.42
N GLU A 65 0.01 -19.38 -6.53
CA GLU A 65 0.53 -20.74 -6.58
C GLU A 65 1.84 -20.82 -5.78
N GLY A 66 2.79 -19.93 -6.05
CA GLY A 66 4.07 -19.86 -5.35
C GLY A 66 3.92 -19.69 -3.83
N LEU A 67 3.00 -18.83 -3.37
CA LEU A 67 2.70 -18.66 -1.94
C LEU A 67 2.14 -19.92 -1.26
N LYS A 68 1.47 -20.81 -2.02
CA LYS A 68 0.95 -22.08 -1.52
C LYS A 68 1.96 -23.21 -1.59
N THR A 69 3.04 -23.04 -2.38
CA THR A 69 4.09 -24.04 -2.53
C THR A 69 4.87 -24.18 -1.21
N PRO A 70 4.87 -25.37 -0.58
CA PRO A 70 5.69 -25.62 0.59
C PRO A 70 7.18 -25.42 0.30
N VAL A 71 7.94 -24.91 1.28
CA VAL A 71 9.37 -24.57 1.13
C VAL A 71 10.21 -25.77 0.70
N ASP A 72 9.86 -26.99 1.12
CA ASP A 72 10.54 -28.22 0.73
C ASP A 72 10.39 -28.57 -0.77
N LYS A 73 9.35 -28.03 -1.42
CA LYS A 73 9.09 -28.17 -2.86
C LYS A 73 9.66 -27.02 -3.69
N CYS A 74 10.18 -25.97 -3.07
CA CYS A 74 10.84 -24.88 -3.77
C CYS A 74 12.17 -25.36 -4.38
N ALA A 75 12.50 -24.87 -5.58
CA ALA A 75 13.77 -25.16 -6.22
C ALA A 75 14.93 -24.67 -5.34
N LYS A 76 15.91 -25.53 -5.07
CA LYS A 76 17.10 -25.20 -4.26
C LYS A 76 18.25 -24.61 -5.07
N LYS A 77 18.14 -24.65 -6.39
CA LYS A 77 19.12 -24.13 -7.35
C LYS A 77 18.35 -23.52 -8.52
N LEU A 78 18.94 -22.47 -9.09
CA LEU A 78 18.47 -21.93 -10.36
C LEU A 78 18.81 -22.93 -11.46
N ASN A 79 17.91 -23.08 -12.43
CA ASN A 79 18.09 -24.00 -13.55
C ASN A 79 18.88 -23.36 -14.71
N TRP A 80 19.52 -22.23 -14.46
CA TRP A 80 20.33 -21.44 -15.38
C TRP A 80 21.66 -21.09 -14.74
#